data_AF-A0A285D2Y2-F1
#
_entry.id   AF-A0A285D2Y2-F1
#
_cell.length_a   1.000
_cell.length_b   1.000
_cell.length_c   1.000
_cell.angle_alpha   90.00
_cell.angle_beta   90.00
_cell.angle_gamma   90.00
#
_symmetry.space_group_name_H-M   'P 1'
#
loop_
_entity.id
_entity.type
_entity.pdbx_description
1 polymer ?
#
loop_
_entity_poly.entity_id
_entity_poly.type
_entity_poly.pdbx_seq_one_letter_code
_entity_poly.pdbx_strand_id
1 'polypeptide(L)'
;MKLNEEQLPKSSFEPVEVNQNEREVIAKPSLTFMQDAWRRLKKNKGAVVSLFLLLFFIVMAFVGPYLNEYSLEDQDTNRSNLPPKIPVLENIEWLPFDGKVERYGEEVDLYAEQGIEEYFWFGTDSLGRDIFTRVWEGTKISLYIAFLAAFIDMVIGVAYGGISAYYGGKVDQVMQRIIEVLVGIPILIVVVLMILIMKPGILSITIALTITGWTGMARVVRGQVLKLKNQE
;
A
#
# COMPACT_ATOMS: atom_id res chain seq x y z
N MET A 1 -26.31 13.57 -41.98
CA MET A 1 -27.45 14.41 -42.40
C MET A 1 -26.86 15.72 -42.87
N LYS A 2 -26.76 15.94 -44.19
CA LYS A 2 -26.20 17.19 -44.75
C LYS A 2 -27.26 18.26 -44.59
N LEU A 3 -26.98 19.31 -43.83
CA LEU A 3 -27.86 20.46 -43.70
C LEU A 3 -27.82 21.22 -45.03
N ASN A 4 -28.97 21.35 -45.70
CA ASN A 4 -29.14 22.24 -46.85
C ASN A 4 -28.95 23.69 -46.34
N GLU A 5 -27.89 24.36 -46.79
CA GLU A 5 -27.54 25.72 -46.38
C GLU A 5 -28.49 26.80 -46.94
N GLU A 6 -29.43 26.43 -47.82
CA GLU A 6 -30.21 27.41 -48.60
C GLU A 6 -31.47 27.98 -47.91
N GLN A 7 -31.84 27.56 -46.71
CA GLN A 7 -33.03 28.13 -46.02
C GLN A 7 -32.84 28.21 -44.50
N LEU A 8 -31.87 29.02 -44.05
CA LEU A 8 -31.90 29.49 -42.67
C LEU A 8 -32.99 30.57 -42.55
N PRO A 9 -33.99 30.41 -41.66
CA PRO A 9 -35.05 31.41 -41.49
C PRO A 9 -34.44 32.74 -41.03
N LYS A 10 -35.00 33.88 -41.44
CA LYS A 10 -34.46 35.22 -41.10
C LYS A 10 -34.28 35.44 -39.60
N SER A 11 -35.09 34.76 -38.77
CA SER A 11 -34.98 34.76 -37.30
C SER A 11 -33.67 34.16 -36.77
N SER A 12 -32.97 33.32 -37.56
CA SER A 12 -31.64 32.77 -37.21
C SER A 12 -30.51 33.78 -37.38
N PHE A 13 -30.79 34.94 -37.99
CA PHE A 13 -29.83 36.03 -38.21
C PHE A 13 -30.16 37.29 -37.40
N GLU A 14 -31.11 37.21 -36.47
CA GLU A 14 -31.30 38.26 -35.49
C GLU A 14 -30.09 38.31 -34.55
N PRO A 15 -29.60 39.50 -34.18
CA PRO A 15 -28.53 39.62 -33.22
C PRO A 15 -28.99 38.96 -31.92
N VAL A 16 -28.32 37.87 -31.53
CA VAL A 16 -28.56 37.24 -30.22
C VAL A 16 -28.33 38.31 -29.16
N GLU A 17 -29.37 38.62 -28.38
CA GLU A 17 -29.21 39.40 -27.17
C GLU A 17 -28.27 38.64 -26.25
N VAL A 18 -27.02 39.08 -26.23
CA VAL A 18 -26.02 38.53 -25.34
C VAL A 18 -26.38 39.02 -23.95
N ASN A 19 -27.20 38.25 -23.25
CA ASN A 19 -27.45 38.45 -21.85
C ASN A 19 -26.13 38.21 -21.11
N GLN A 20 -25.46 39.28 -20.68
CA GLN A 20 -24.16 39.18 -19.99
C GLN A 20 -24.25 38.30 -18.74
N ASN A 21 -25.44 38.22 -18.13
CA ASN A 21 -25.71 37.34 -16.99
C ASN A 21 -25.59 35.84 -17.35
N GLU A 22 -25.88 35.43 -18.59
CA GLU A 22 -25.73 34.03 -19.03
C GLU A 22 -24.26 33.66 -19.29
N ARG A 23 -23.40 34.63 -19.59
CA ARG A 23 -21.95 34.41 -19.72
C ARG A 23 -21.29 34.07 -18.39
N GLU A 24 -21.85 34.52 -17.27
CA GLU A 24 -21.36 34.22 -15.92
C GLU A 24 -21.83 32.85 -15.40
N VAL A 25 -22.85 32.24 -16.02
CA VAL A 25 -23.42 30.94 -15.58
C VAL A 25 -22.57 29.74 -16.03
N ILE A 26 -21.49 29.96 -16.80
CA ILE A 26 -20.53 28.89 -17.17
C ILE A 26 -19.47 28.68 -16.06
N ALA A 27 -19.87 28.70 -14.80
CA ALA A 27 -19.05 28.18 -13.72
C ALA A 27 -19.52 26.76 -13.41
N LYS A 28 -18.79 25.74 -13.89
CA LYS A 28 -18.98 24.37 -13.36
C LYS A 28 -18.88 24.48 -11.84
N PRO A 29 -19.79 23.87 -11.06
CA PRO A 29 -19.73 23.95 -9.60
C PRO A 29 -18.33 23.59 -9.13
N SER A 30 -17.75 24.43 -8.27
CA SER A 30 -16.43 24.19 -7.71
C SER A 30 -16.49 22.91 -6.87
N LEU A 31 -15.89 21.85 -7.39
CA LEU A 31 -15.81 20.59 -6.67
C LEU A 31 -14.90 20.76 -5.46
N THR A 32 -15.23 20.10 -4.36
CA THR A 32 -14.32 20.04 -3.22
C THR A 32 -13.07 19.24 -3.58
N PHE A 33 -11.97 19.48 -2.87
CA PHE A 33 -10.72 18.74 -3.07
C PHE A 33 -10.94 17.22 -3.02
N MET A 34 -11.75 16.73 -2.08
CA MET A 34 -12.06 15.30 -1.95
C MET A 34 -12.89 14.77 -3.12
N GLN A 35 -13.85 15.56 -3.62
CA GLN A 35 -14.62 15.19 -4.81
C GLN A 35 -13.72 15.11 -6.05
N ASP A 36 -12.79 16.06 -6.23
CA ASP A 36 -11.87 16.04 -7.35
C ASP A 36 -10.85 14.88 -7.25
N ALA A 37 -10.30 14.65 -6.06
CA ALA A 37 -9.40 13.52 -5.81
C ALA A 37 -10.08 12.17 -6.10
N TRP A 38 -11.30 11.97 -5.60
CA TRP A 38 -12.07 10.75 -5.83
C TRP A 38 -12.40 10.54 -7.31
N ARG A 39 -12.76 11.61 -8.01
CA ARG A 39 -13.01 11.58 -9.45
C ARG A 39 -11.77 11.18 -10.24
N ARG A 40 -10.60 11.74 -9.91
CA ARG A 40 -9.32 11.41 -10.57
C ARG A 40 -8.91 9.96 -10.31
N LEU A 41 -9.09 9.48 -9.08
CA LEU A 41 -8.81 8.09 -8.71
C LEU A 41 -9.66 7.12 -9.55
N LYS A 42 -10.97 7.32 -9.60
CA LYS A 42 -11.89 6.48 -10.39
C LYS A 42 -11.61 6.50 -11.89
N LYS A 43 -11.11 7.62 -12.41
CA LYS A 43 -10.74 7.74 -13.83
C LYS A 43 -9.52 6.89 -14.16
N ASN A 44 -8.64 6.63 -13.20
CA ASN A 44 -7.45 5.80 -13.39
C ASN A 44 -7.75 4.33 -13.03
N LYS A 45 -8.04 3.52 -14.05
CA LYS A 45 -8.35 2.09 -13.88
C LYS A 45 -7.26 1.32 -13.13
N GLY A 46 -5.99 1.61 -13.39
CA GLY A 46 -4.86 0.96 -12.69
C GLY A 46 -4.86 1.28 -11.20
N ALA A 47 -5.06 2.55 -10.85
CA ALA A 47 -5.13 2.97 -9.44
C ALA A 47 -6.33 2.36 -8.70
N VAL A 48 -7.48 2.20 -9.37
CA VAL A 48 -8.65 1.53 -8.80
C VAL A 48 -8.37 0.05 -8.52
N VAL A 49 -7.74 -0.67 -9.45
CA VAL A 49 -7.35 -2.08 -9.24
C VAL A 49 -6.38 -2.21 -8.07
N SER A 50 -5.35 -1.36 -8.00
CA SER A 50 -4.40 -1.36 -6.88
C SER A 50 -5.08 -1.07 -5.54
N LEU A 51 -6.07 -0.16 -5.51
CA LEU A 51 -6.84 0.11 -4.29
C LEU A 51 -7.60 -1.12 -3.81
N PHE A 52 -8.27 -1.84 -4.71
CA PHE A 52 -8.98 -3.07 -4.35
C PHE A 52 -8.02 -4.16 -3.86
N LEU A 53 -6.86 -4.33 -4.52
CA LEU A 53 -5.84 -5.28 -4.06
C LEU A 53 -5.29 -4.92 -2.68
N LEU A 54 -5.02 -3.65 -2.42
CA LEU A 54 -4.58 -3.19 -1.10
C LEU A 54 -5.65 -3.46 -0.03
N LEU A 55 -6.91 -3.13 -0.32
CA LEU A 55 -8.02 -3.42 0.59
C LEU A 55 -8.17 -4.91 0.85
N PHE A 56 -8.02 -5.74 -0.18
CA PHE A 56 -8.01 -7.20 -0.04
C PHE A 56 -6.90 -7.66 0.91
N PHE A 57 -5.65 -7.20 0.72
CA PHE A 57 -4.55 -7.57 1.62
C PHE A 57 -4.76 -7.10 3.05
N ILE A 58 -5.32 -5.90 3.25
CA ILE A 58 -5.66 -5.40 4.58
C ILE A 58 -6.72 -6.30 5.22
N VAL A 59 -7.81 -6.59 4.52
CA VAL A 59 -8.87 -7.46 5.04
C VAL A 59 -8.33 -8.85 5.33
N MET A 60 -7.57 -9.45 4.42
CA MET A 60 -6.97 -10.77 4.62
C MET A 60 -5.91 -10.80 5.71
N ALA A 61 -5.20 -9.70 6.00
CA ALA A 61 -4.29 -9.66 7.13
C ALA A 61 -5.02 -9.79 8.47
N PHE A 62 -6.25 -9.27 8.58
CA PHE A 62 -7.08 -9.39 9.79
C PHE A 62 -7.94 -10.64 9.80
N VAL A 63 -8.48 -11.08 8.66
CA VAL A 63 -9.41 -12.21 8.57
C VAL A 63 -8.67 -13.52 8.31
N GLY A 64 -7.60 -13.49 7.51
CA GLY A 64 -6.85 -14.66 7.05
C GLY A 64 -6.41 -15.61 8.16
N PRO A 65 -5.81 -15.13 9.27
CA PRO A 65 -5.41 -16.01 10.36
C PRO A 65 -6.58 -16.71 11.08
N TYR A 66 -7.82 -16.28 10.85
CA TYR A 66 -9.02 -16.88 11.43
C TYR A 66 -9.79 -17.74 10.42
N LEU A 67 -9.28 -17.90 9.18
CA LEU A 67 -9.91 -18.75 8.16
C LEU A 67 -9.57 -20.24 8.33
N ASN A 68 -8.59 -20.57 9.16
CA ASN A 68 -8.19 -21.92 9.51
C ASN A 68 -8.05 -22.07 11.03
N GLU A 69 -7.87 -23.31 11.49
CA GLU A 69 -7.82 -23.64 12.92
C GLU A 69 -6.39 -23.65 13.49
N TYR A 70 -5.37 -23.40 12.65
CA TYR A 70 -3.97 -23.48 13.05
C TYR A 70 -3.50 -22.21 13.73
N SER A 71 -2.62 -22.38 14.72
CA SER A 71 -1.97 -21.29 15.43
C SER A 71 -0.55 -21.00 14.89
N LEU A 72 -0.04 -19.81 15.21
CA LEU A 72 1.34 -19.43 14.89
C LEU A 72 2.40 -20.30 15.58
N GLU A 73 2.05 -20.87 16.72
CA GLU A 73 2.97 -21.61 17.60
C GLU A 73 2.87 -23.12 17.39
N ASP A 74 1.91 -23.59 16.60
CA ASP A 74 1.70 -25.01 16.34
C ASP A 74 2.87 -25.58 15.55
N GLN A 75 3.62 -26.46 16.20
CA GLN A 75 4.75 -27.16 15.60
C GLN A 75 4.52 -28.66 15.66
N ASP A 76 4.47 -29.31 14.50
CA ASP A 76 4.39 -30.76 14.40
C ASP A 76 5.27 -31.26 13.26
N THR A 77 6.36 -31.94 13.60
CA THR A 77 7.33 -32.43 12.62
C THR A 77 6.80 -33.55 11.74
N ASN A 78 5.72 -34.23 12.15
CA ASN A 78 5.13 -35.34 11.39
C ASN A 78 4.49 -34.86 10.08
N ARG A 79 4.06 -33.60 10.05
CA ARG A 79 3.47 -32.93 8.88
C ARG A 79 4.44 -31.97 8.20
N SER A 80 5.73 -32.30 8.17
CA SER A 80 6.77 -31.42 7.61
C SER A 80 6.80 -31.46 6.08
N ASN A 81 7.02 -30.28 5.48
CA ASN A 81 7.17 -30.08 4.04
C ASN A 81 5.99 -30.59 3.19
N LEU A 82 4.77 -30.41 3.68
CA LEU A 82 3.57 -30.74 2.91
C LEU A 82 3.33 -29.72 1.80
N PRO A 83 2.96 -30.18 0.59
CA PRO A 83 2.59 -29.30 -0.51
C PRO A 83 1.22 -28.64 -0.26
N PRO A 84 0.91 -27.55 -0.98
CA PRO A 84 -0.39 -26.87 -0.89
C PRO A 84 -1.55 -27.82 -1.22
N LYS A 85 -2.57 -27.85 -0.36
CA LYS A 85 -3.81 -28.61 -0.58
C LYS A 85 -5.02 -27.79 -0.19
N ILE A 86 -5.94 -27.56 -1.14
CA ILE A 86 -7.13 -26.74 -0.93
C ILE A 86 -8.38 -27.56 -1.31
N PRO A 87 -9.36 -27.75 -0.39
CA PRO A 87 -10.51 -28.66 -0.61
C PRO A 87 -11.29 -28.41 -1.91
N VAL A 88 -11.41 -27.16 -2.33
CA VAL A 88 -12.19 -26.79 -3.53
C VAL A 88 -11.36 -26.85 -4.82
N LEU A 89 -10.03 -26.69 -4.70
CA LEU A 89 -9.13 -26.56 -5.86
C LEU A 89 -8.33 -27.82 -6.15
N GLU A 90 -8.34 -28.82 -5.26
CA GLU A 90 -7.61 -30.08 -5.43
C GLU A 90 -8.09 -30.92 -6.64
N ASN A 91 -9.34 -30.73 -7.07
CA ASN A 91 -9.92 -31.45 -8.21
C ASN A 91 -9.60 -30.81 -9.57
N ILE A 92 -8.83 -29.72 -9.57
CA ILE A 92 -8.48 -28.99 -10.79
C ILE A 92 -7.06 -29.38 -11.22
N GLU A 93 -6.97 -30.28 -12.20
CA GLU A 93 -5.71 -30.90 -12.64
C GLU A 93 -4.59 -29.90 -13.04
N TRP A 94 -4.96 -28.72 -13.54
CA TRP A 94 -3.97 -27.73 -13.97
C TRP A 94 -3.46 -26.82 -12.83
N LEU A 95 -3.99 -26.96 -11.61
CA LEU A 95 -3.61 -26.14 -10.46
C LEU A 95 -2.74 -26.93 -9.46
N PRO A 96 -1.71 -26.30 -8.87
CA PRO A 96 -0.80 -26.95 -7.93
C PRO A 96 -1.35 -26.96 -6.49
N PHE A 97 -2.60 -27.40 -6.29
CA PHE A 97 -3.30 -27.40 -4.98
C PHE A 97 -3.87 -28.77 -4.61
N ASP A 98 -3.36 -29.84 -5.21
CA ASP A 98 -3.81 -31.22 -5.05
C ASP A 98 -3.08 -31.98 -3.93
N GLY A 99 -2.06 -31.37 -3.33
CA GLY A 99 -1.27 -32.00 -2.28
C GLY A 99 -0.28 -33.06 -2.78
N LYS A 100 -0.06 -33.18 -4.09
CA LYS A 100 0.87 -34.15 -4.68
C LYS A 100 2.20 -33.50 -5.03
N VAL A 101 3.25 -34.30 -5.05
CA VAL A 101 4.57 -33.89 -5.55
C VAL A 101 5.15 -34.99 -6.44
N GLU A 102 5.91 -34.58 -7.44
CA GLU A 102 6.71 -35.50 -8.24
C GLU A 102 7.96 -35.91 -7.45
N ARG A 103 8.06 -37.19 -7.09
CA ARG A 103 9.23 -37.78 -6.43
C ARG A 103 9.73 -38.94 -7.28
N TYR A 104 10.97 -38.85 -7.76
CA TYR A 104 11.58 -39.87 -8.62
C TYR A 104 10.80 -40.20 -9.92
N GLY A 105 10.09 -39.22 -10.49
CA GLY A 105 9.31 -39.39 -11.73
C GLY A 105 7.92 -40.02 -11.53
N GLU A 106 7.51 -40.22 -10.28
CA GLU A 106 6.15 -40.64 -9.92
C GLU A 106 5.47 -39.55 -9.09
N GLU A 107 4.18 -39.34 -9.32
CA GLU A 107 3.37 -38.46 -8.47
C GLU A 107 2.99 -39.19 -7.18
N VAL A 108 3.43 -38.64 -6.06
CA VAL A 108 3.16 -39.19 -4.74
C VAL A 108 2.30 -38.22 -3.95
N ASP A 109 1.20 -38.73 -3.38
CA ASP A 109 0.39 -38.00 -2.41
C ASP A 109 1.02 -38.11 -1.02
N LEU A 110 1.64 -37.03 -0.58
CA LEU A 110 2.33 -36.96 0.72
C LEU A 110 1.35 -36.96 1.90
N TYR A 111 0.12 -36.48 1.69
CA TYR A 111 -0.91 -36.50 2.74
C TYR A 111 -1.35 -37.93 3.01
N ALA A 112 -1.54 -38.72 1.96
CA ALA A 112 -1.87 -40.15 2.08
C ALA A 112 -0.71 -40.96 2.69
N GLU A 113 0.55 -40.67 2.32
CA GLU A 113 1.74 -41.33 2.87
C GLU A 113 1.88 -41.08 4.38
N GLN A 114 1.60 -39.86 4.83
CA GLN A 114 1.71 -39.46 6.24
C GLN A 114 0.42 -39.70 7.06
N GLY A 115 -0.67 -40.14 6.42
CA GLY A 115 -1.96 -40.36 7.08
C GLY A 115 -2.64 -39.08 7.59
N ILE A 116 -2.45 -37.96 6.87
CA ILE A 116 -2.93 -36.64 7.27
C ILE A 116 -4.20 -36.31 6.50
N GLU A 117 -5.30 -36.11 7.24
CA GLU A 117 -6.60 -35.69 6.68
C GLU A 117 -6.79 -34.15 6.70
N GLU A 118 -5.90 -33.45 7.39
CA GLU A 118 -5.90 -31.99 7.52
C GLU A 118 -5.51 -31.29 6.22
N TYR A 119 -6.06 -30.10 5.98
CA TYR A 119 -5.77 -29.28 4.80
C TYR A 119 -4.84 -28.12 5.14
N PHE A 120 -3.73 -27.98 4.40
CA PHE A 120 -2.81 -26.84 4.48
C PHE A 120 -2.82 -26.06 3.17
N TRP A 121 -3.50 -24.92 3.16
CA TRP A 121 -3.80 -24.22 1.90
C TRP A 121 -2.54 -23.76 1.15
N PHE A 122 -1.50 -23.36 1.86
CA PHE A 122 -0.18 -23.01 1.30
C PHE A 122 0.90 -24.06 1.63
N GLY A 123 0.50 -25.20 2.18
CA GLY A 123 1.43 -26.22 2.66
C GLY A 123 2.06 -25.90 4.02
N THR A 124 3.03 -26.72 4.41
CA THR A 124 3.76 -26.58 5.67
C THR A 124 5.26 -26.41 5.45
N ASP A 125 5.93 -25.80 6.44
CA ASP A 125 7.38 -25.67 6.41
C ASP A 125 8.11 -26.92 6.94
N SER A 126 9.45 -26.84 7.06
CA SER A 126 10.28 -27.94 7.54
C SER A 126 10.03 -28.35 8.99
N LEU A 127 9.33 -27.51 9.77
CA LEU A 127 8.91 -27.81 11.14
C LEU A 127 7.41 -28.18 11.22
N GLY A 128 6.75 -28.33 10.07
CA GLY A 128 5.33 -28.65 9.94
C GLY A 128 4.40 -27.56 10.48
N ARG A 129 4.82 -26.30 10.35
CA ARG A 129 4.00 -25.14 10.66
C ARG A 129 3.23 -24.70 9.42
N ASP A 130 1.96 -24.34 9.58
CA ASP A 130 1.13 -23.89 8.46
C ASP A 130 1.64 -22.57 7.87
N ILE A 131 1.89 -22.55 6.56
CA ILE A 131 2.43 -21.38 5.86
C ILE A 131 1.36 -20.31 5.68
N PHE A 132 0.10 -20.70 5.46
CA PHE A 132 -0.99 -19.76 5.20
C PHE A 132 -1.20 -18.81 6.39
N THR A 133 -1.35 -19.35 7.59
CA THR A 133 -1.50 -18.59 8.84
C THR A 133 -0.33 -17.64 9.02
N ARG A 134 0.90 -18.14 8.83
CA ARG A 134 2.13 -17.36 9.06
C ARG A 134 2.31 -16.22 8.07
N VAL A 135 1.92 -16.41 6.81
CA VAL A 135 1.94 -15.36 5.80
C VAL A 135 0.97 -14.24 6.19
N TRP A 136 -0.26 -14.55 6.59
CA TRP A 136 -1.25 -13.53 6.93
C TRP A 136 -0.98 -12.83 8.26
N GLU A 137 -0.51 -13.57 9.26
CA GLU A 137 -0.03 -13.00 10.53
C GLU A 137 1.19 -12.09 10.32
N GLY A 138 2.16 -12.52 9.52
CA GLY A 138 3.29 -11.69 9.12
C GLY A 138 2.87 -10.44 8.33
N THR A 139 1.83 -10.57 7.49
CA THR A 139 1.23 -9.44 6.76
C THR A 139 0.58 -8.44 7.72
N LYS A 140 -0.16 -8.91 8.73
CA LYS A 140 -0.77 -8.07 9.79
C LYS A 140 0.30 -7.26 10.54
N ILE A 141 1.38 -7.92 10.94
CA ILE A 141 2.51 -7.25 11.62
C ILE A 141 3.18 -6.24 10.70
N SER A 142 3.42 -6.59 9.44
CA SER A 142 4.03 -5.70 8.43
C SER A 142 3.18 -4.44 8.20
N LEU A 143 1.86 -4.60 8.06
CA LEU A 143 0.92 -3.48 7.90
C LEU A 143 0.91 -2.57 9.13
N TYR A 144 0.94 -3.14 10.33
CA TYR A 144 1.01 -2.36 11.56
C TYR A 144 2.27 -1.49 11.62
N ILE A 145 3.45 -2.08 11.34
CA ILE A 145 4.73 -1.36 11.31
C ILE A 145 4.69 -0.25 10.24
N ALA A 146 4.24 -0.57 9.03
CA ALA A 146 4.19 0.38 7.93
C ALA A 146 3.29 1.58 8.24
N PHE A 147 2.10 1.33 8.80
CA PHE A 147 1.16 2.38 9.18
C PHE A 147 1.72 3.27 10.29
N LEU A 148 2.25 2.66 11.36
CA LEU A 148 2.77 3.39 12.51
C LEU A 148 3.99 4.24 12.13
N ALA A 149 4.94 3.67 11.38
CA ALA A 149 6.11 4.40 10.89
C ALA A 149 5.70 5.55 9.97
N ALA A 150 4.82 5.31 8.98
CA ALA A 150 4.36 6.35 8.06
C ALA A 150 3.64 7.49 8.78
N PHE A 151 2.84 7.18 9.81
CA PHE A 151 2.16 8.18 10.61
C PHE A 151 3.15 9.07 11.37
N ILE A 152 4.13 8.47 12.06
CA ILE A 152 5.17 9.19 12.79
C ILE A 152 6.01 10.04 11.82
N ASP A 153 6.43 9.45 10.70
CA ASP A 153 7.23 10.12 9.68
C ASP A 153 6.49 11.32 9.07
N MET A 154 5.19 11.17 8.85
CA MET A 154 4.34 12.25 8.37
C MET A 154 4.27 13.39 9.38
N VAL A 155 4.01 13.10 10.66
CA VAL A 155 3.90 14.13 11.71
C VAL A 155 5.23 14.88 11.87
N ILE A 156 6.34 14.16 12.01
CA ILE A 156 7.66 14.77 12.18
C ILE A 156 8.06 15.52 10.91
N GLY A 157 7.87 14.92 9.74
CA GLY A 157 8.23 15.51 8.45
C GLY A 157 7.47 16.79 8.17
N VAL A 158 6.15 16.82 8.39
CA VAL A 158 5.32 18.02 8.21
C VAL A 158 5.75 19.13 9.16
N ALA A 159 5.93 18.83 10.45
CA ALA A 159 6.38 19.82 11.42
C ALA A 159 7.77 20.38 11.07
N TYR A 160 8.74 19.50 10.79
CA TYR A 160 10.11 19.88 10.50
C TYR A 160 10.23 20.68 9.18
N GLY A 161 9.62 20.17 8.11
CA GLY A 161 9.64 20.83 6.80
C GLY A 161 8.90 22.18 6.80
N GLY A 162 7.78 22.24 7.51
CA GLY A 162 7.02 23.48 7.70
C GLY A 162 7.81 24.56 8.42
N ILE A 163 8.46 24.22 9.54
CA ILE A 163 9.33 25.15 10.28
C ILE A 163 10.51 25.62 9.41
N SER A 164 11.17 24.68 8.73
CA SER A 164 12.32 24.97 7.84
C SER A 164 11.95 26.02 6.77
N ALA A 165 10.82 25.83 6.10
CA ALA A 165 10.37 26.72 5.02
C ALA A 165 9.78 28.04 5.52
N TYR A 166 9.05 28.02 6.62
CA TYR A 166 8.38 29.21 7.18
C TYR A 166 9.42 30.30 7.52
N TYR A 167 10.41 29.93 8.35
CA TYR A 167 11.46 30.86 8.77
C TYR A 167 12.46 31.15 7.64
N GLY A 168 12.84 30.15 6.85
CA GLY A 168 13.80 30.32 5.75
C GLY A 168 15.21 30.70 6.23
N GLY A 169 16.07 31.08 5.27
CA GLY A 169 17.41 31.62 5.55
C GLY A 169 18.32 30.67 6.34
N LYS A 170 18.89 31.16 7.45
CA LYS A 170 19.83 30.38 8.28
C LYS A 170 19.19 29.19 8.97
N VAL A 171 17.94 29.32 9.42
CA VAL A 171 17.20 28.22 10.08
C VAL A 171 17.04 27.06 9.10
N ASP A 172 16.58 27.38 7.90
CA ASP A 172 16.44 26.41 6.81
C ASP A 172 17.77 25.74 6.47
N GLN A 173 18.86 26.51 6.32
CA GLN A 173 20.19 25.97 6.04
C GLN A 173 20.64 24.97 7.11
N VAL A 174 20.53 25.31 8.40
CA VAL A 174 20.93 24.41 9.50
C VAL A 174 20.07 23.15 9.53
N MET A 175 18.75 23.29 9.37
CA MET A 175 17.82 22.16 9.37
C MET A 175 18.08 21.21 8.19
N GLN A 176 18.38 21.74 7.00
CA GLN A 176 18.76 20.92 5.86
C GLN A 176 20.10 20.20 6.09
N ARG A 177 21.08 20.79 6.78
CA ARG A 177 22.34 20.10 7.13
C ARG A 177 22.10 18.90 8.03
N ILE A 178 21.19 18.98 8.99
CA ILE A 178 20.81 17.85 9.84
C ILE A 178 20.24 16.72 8.97
N ILE A 179 19.33 17.03 8.05
CA ILE A 179 18.76 16.05 7.12
C ILE A 179 19.84 15.41 6.23
N GLU A 180 20.79 16.19 5.70
CA GLU A 180 21.89 15.68 4.89
C GLU A 180 22.77 14.68 5.66
N VAL A 181 23.10 14.98 6.92
CA VAL A 181 23.86 14.06 7.78
C VAL A 181 23.08 12.77 8.04
N LEU A 182 21.79 12.86 8.37
CA LEU A 182 20.95 11.69 8.64
C LEU A 182 20.81 10.78 7.42
N VAL A 183 20.62 11.36 6.24
CA VAL A 183 20.48 10.60 4.98
C VAL A 183 21.81 10.04 4.49
N GLY A 184 22.94 10.59 4.96
CA GLY A 184 24.26 10.00 4.74
C GLY A 184 24.43 8.62 5.40
N ILE A 185 23.57 8.26 6.36
CA ILE A 185 23.63 6.97 7.05
C ILE A 185 22.79 5.93 6.28
N PRO A 186 23.40 4.81 5.83
CA PRO A 186 22.65 3.71 5.21
C PRO A 186 21.56 3.16 6.13
N ILE A 187 20.33 3.05 5.61
CA ILE A 187 19.16 2.57 6.38
C ILE A 187 19.41 1.20 7.03
N LEU A 188 20.10 0.30 6.33
CA LEU A 188 20.44 -1.03 6.85
C LEU A 188 21.28 -0.95 8.12
N ILE A 189 22.19 0.01 8.22
CA ILE A 189 23.02 0.21 9.42
C ILE A 189 22.15 0.62 10.59
N VAL A 190 21.24 1.58 10.39
CA VAL A 190 20.30 2.01 11.45
C VAL A 190 19.45 0.83 11.93
N VAL A 191 18.89 0.06 11.00
CA VAL A 191 18.07 -1.12 11.33
C VAL A 191 18.86 -2.16 12.13
N VAL A 192 20.07 -2.51 11.69
CA VAL A 192 20.91 -3.47 12.40
C VAL A 192 21.31 -2.96 13.78
N LEU A 193 21.72 -1.69 13.90
CA LEU A 193 22.05 -1.09 15.19
C LEU A 193 20.86 -1.13 16.16
N MET A 194 19.66 -0.84 15.68
CA MET A 194 18.46 -0.91 16.52
C MET A 194 18.15 -2.33 16.98
N ILE A 195 18.33 -3.33 16.11
CA ILE A 195 18.14 -4.76 16.46
C ILE A 195 19.23 -5.25 17.42
N LEU A 196 20.43 -4.67 17.41
CA LEU A 196 21.51 -5.01 18.34
C LEU A 196 21.33 -4.35 19.71
N ILE A 197 20.86 -3.12 19.74
CA ILE A 197 20.66 -2.35 20.98
C ILE A 197 19.35 -2.74 21.68
N MET A 198 18.28 -2.93 20.91
CA MET A 198 16.97 -3.34 21.41
C MET A 198 16.74 -4.83 21.14
N LYS A 199 15.74 -5.44 21.78
CA LYS A 199 15.34 -6.81 21.43
C LYS A 199 14.74 -6.84 20.01
N PRO A 200 14.94 -7.92 19.23
CA PRO A 200 14.25 -8.07 17.95
C PRO A 200 12.73 -8.00 18.14
N GLY A 201 12.05 -7.15 17.37
CA GLY A 201 10.61 -6.98 17.47
C GLY A 201 10.07 -5.75 16.75
N ILE A 202 8.75 -5.60 16.83
CA ILE A 202 7.96 -4.56 16.16
C ILE A 202 8.47 -3.16 16.50
N LEU A 203 8.73 -2.89 17.79
CA LEU A 203 9.16 -1.58 18.28
C LEU A 203 10.52 -1.19 17.71
N SER A 204 11.48 -2.10 17.72
CA SER A 204 12.86 -1.86 17.26
C SER A 204 12.90 -1.55 15.77
N ILE A 205 12.11 -2.27 14.97
CA ILE A 205 11.98 -2.01 13.53
C ILE A 205 11.27 -0.68 13.29
N THR A 206 10.19 -0.40 14.01
CA THR A 206 9.43 0.86 13.87
C THR A 206 10.34 2.06 14.16
N ILE A 207 11.07 2.04 15.28
CA ILE A 207 12.01 3.11 15.63
C ILE A 207 13.07 3.26 14.54
N ALA A 208 13.67 2.15 14.09
CA ALA A 208 14.69 2.19 13.05
C ALA A 208 14.21 2.87 11.76
N LEU A 209 12.99 2.57 11.32
CA LEU A 209 12.39 3.18 10.13
C LEU A 209 12.10 4.67 10.36
N THR A 210 11.59 5.04 11.53
CA THR A 210 11.21 6.43 11.84
C THR A 210 12.39 7.37 12.12
N ILE A 211 13.61 6.88 12.36
CA ILE A 211 14.77 7.77 12.59
C ILE A 211 15.12 8.55 11.32
N THR A 212 14.99 7.94 10.15
CA THR A 212 15.38 8.54 8.86
C THR A 212 14.21 8.71 7.88
N GLY A 213 13.10 7.99 8.06
CA GLY A 213 11.95 7.99 7.15
C GLY A 213 11.29 9.37 6.96
N TRP A 214 11.12 10.13 8.05
CA TRP A 214 10.54 11.48 8.03
C TRP A 214 11.30 12.49 7.15
N THR A 215 12.58 12.27 6.88
CA THR A 215 13.43 13.22 6.15
C THR A 215 12.93 13.49 4.73
N GLY A 216 12.37 12.47 4.07
CA GLY A 216 11.77 12.61 2.74
C GLY A 216 10.53 13.51 2.79
N MET A 217 9.63 13.26 3.74
CA MET A 217 8.42 14.06 3.93
C MET A 217 8.74 15.52 4.28
N ALA A 218 9.76 15.74 5.12
CA ALA A 218 10.22 17.09 5.46
C ALA A 218 10.63 17.91 4.24
N ARG A 219 11.35 17.29 3.28
CA ARG A 219 11.73 17.98 2.04
C ARG A 219 10.54 18.28 1.14
N VAL A 220 9.60 17.36 1.03
CA VAL A 220 8.37 17.56 0.23
C VAL A 220 7.57 18.74 0.79
N VAL A 221 7.30 18.73 2.09
CA VAL A 221 6.52 19.80 2.76
C VAL A 221 7.25 21.13 2.67
N ARG A 222 8.57 21.16 2.92
CA ARG A 222 9.40 22.36 2.74
C ARG A 222 9.24 22.93 1.33
N GLY A 223 9.29 22.09 0.29
CA GLY A 223 9.13 22.51 -1.10
C GLY A 223 7.75 23.12 -1.37
N GLN A 224 6.68 22.56 -0.82
CA GLN A 224 5.33 23.11 -0.96
C GLN A 224 5.18 24.46 -0.23
N VAL A 225 5.70 24.58 0.99
CA VAL A 225 5.61 25.82 1.77
C VAL A 225 6.42 26.94 1.14
N LEU A 226 7.63 26.67 0.65
CA LEU A 226 8.43 27.66 -0.08
C LEU A 226 7.74 28.10 -1.38
N LYS A 227 7.09 27.16 -2.10
CA LYS A 227 6.33 27.48 -3.30
C LYS A 227 5.20 28.46 -3.00
N LEU A 228 4.44 28.23 -1.93
CA LEU A 228 3.36 29.14 -1.52
C LEU A 228 3.90 30.50 -1.11
N LYS A 229 4.98 30.54 -0.31
CA LYS A 229 5.63 31.78 0.12
C LYS A 229 6.15 32.65 -1.03
N ASN A 230 6.57 32.03 -2.14
CA ASN A 230 7.05 32.75 -3.32
C ASN A 230 5.92 33.12 -4.31
N GLN A 231 4.70 32.62 -4.09
CA GLN A 231 3.51 32.95 -4.89
C GLN A 231 2.73 34.15 -4.32
N GLU A 232 2.98 34.52 -3.07
CA GLU A 232 2.56 35.78 -2.44
C GLU A 232 3.57 36.89 -2.72
#